data_AF-A0A7M3XVJ6-F1
#
_entry.id   AF-A0A7M3XVJ6-F1
#
_cell.length_a   1.000
_cell.length_b   1.000
_cell.length_c   1.000
_cell.angle_alpha   90.00
_cell.angle_beta   90.00
_cell.angle_gamma   90.00
#
_symmetry.space_group_name_H-M   'P 1'
#
loop_
_entity.id
_entity.type
_entity.pdbx_description
1 polymer ?
#
loop_
_entity_poly.entity_id
_entity_poly.type
_entity_poly.pdbx_seq_one_letter_code
_entity_poly.pdbx_strand_id
1 'polypeptide(L)'
;MLDGRSLTTEALLAIAERRANVECAPDALERVRLARATVEGIIGRDEVVYGINTGFGALVNTRIDSTDLERLQLNLIRSHATAVGTPMTDVEVRAMMAVRLNSLLAGHSGVHEDPLQQLVELLNHGITPVVPRLGSLGASGDLAPLSHVALALIGEG
;
A
#
# COMPACT_ATOMS: atom_id res chain seq x y z
N MET A 1 -11.28 9.65 -10.94
CA MET A 1 -9.92 10.18 -10.76
C MET A 1 -9.67 10.40 -9.27
N LEU A 2 -8.56 9.88 -8.73
CA LEU A 2 -8.15 10.01 -7.33
C LEU A 2 -6.97 10.97 -7.25
N ASP A 3 -7.02 11.91 -6.30
CA ASP A 3 -6.02 12.96 -6.11
C ASP A 3 -5.37 12.90 -4.72
N GLY A 4 -5.74 11.93 -3.89
CA GLY A 4 -5.28 11.77 -2.51
C GLY A 4 -5.88 12.72 -1.49
N ARG A 5 -6.92 13.48 -1.83
CA ARG A 5 -7.51 14.52 -0.96
C ARG A 5 -9.03 14.59 -1.00
N SER A 6 -9.65 14.34 -2.14
CA SER A 6 -11.08 14.66 -2.38
C SER A 6 -11.98 13.43 -2.54
N LEU A 7 -11.51 12.22 -2.19
CA LEU A 7 -12.32 11.01 -2.25
C LEU A 7 -13.52 11.09 -1.29
N THR A 8 -14.73 11.12 -1.84
CA THR A 8 -15.98 11.08 -1.08
C THR A 8 -16.46 9.65 -0.87
N THR A 9 -17.37 9.45 0.10
CA THR A 9 -17.99 8.15 0.36
C THR A 9 -18.79 7.63 -0.84
N GLU A 10 -19.48 8.52 -1.57
CA GLU A 10 -20.24 8.16 -2.77
C GLU A 10 -19.33 7.66 -3.89
N ALA A 11 -18.21 8.36 -4.11
CA ALA A 11 -17.21 7.95 -5.09
C ALA A 11 -16.53 6.64 -4.68
N LEU A 12 -16.23 6.47 -3.39
CA LEU A 12 -15.67 5.22 -2.85
C LEU A 12 -16.61 4.04 -3.10
N LEU A 13 -17.91 4.18 -2.79
CA LEU A 13 -18.91 3.15 -3.05
C LEU A 13 -19.04 2.84 -4.54
N ALA A 14 -19.00 3.86 -5.41
CA ALA A 14 -19.04 3.65 -6.86
C ALA A 14 -17.83 2.82 -7.35
N ILE A 15 -16.63 3.05 -6.81
CA ILE A 15 -15.43 2.25 -7.13
C ILE A 15 -15.57 0.82 -6.60
N ALA A 16 -15.98 0.69 -5.33
CA ALA A 16 -16.12 -0.60 -4.65
C ALA A 16 -17.13 -1.52 -5.37
N GLU A 17 -18.26 -0.97 -5.80
CA GLU A 17 -19.34 -1.67 -6.51
C GLU A 17 -19.11 -1.78 -8.03
N ARG A 18 -17.90 -1.42 -8.53
CA ARG A 18 -17.53 -1.50 -9.96
C ARG A 18 -18.41 -0.63 -10.88
N ARG A 19 -18.92 0.48 -10.36
CA ARG A 19 -19.72 1.48 -11.09
C ARG A 19 -18.89 2.66 -11.59
N ALA A 20 -17.59 2.69 -11.30
CA ALA A 20 -16.66 3.73 -11.76
C ALA A 20 -15.27 3.16 -12.00
N ASN A 21 -14.59 3.68 -13.03
CA ASN A 21 -13.17 3.43 -13.26
C ASN A 21 -12.31 4.35 -12.40
N VAL A 22 -11.10 3.89 -12.10
CA VAL A 22 -10.10 4.56 -11.29
C VAL A 22 -8.97 5.03 -12.17
N GLU A 23 -8.51 6.25 -11.94
CA GLU A 23 -7.34 6.86 -12.56
C GLU A 23 -6.66 7.73 -11.51
N CYS A 24 -5.34 7.85 -11.56
CA CYS A 24 -4.58 8.76 -10.70
C CYS A 24 -4.50 10.15 -11.33
N ALA A 25 -4.75 11.20 -10.55
CA ALA A 25 -4.58 12.57 -11.01
C ALA A 25 -3.09 12.84 -11.31
N PRO A 26 -2.74 13.48 -12.45
CA PRO A 26 -1.35 13.72 -12.82
C PRO A 26 -0.56 14.52 -11.76
N ASP A 27 -1.17 15.53 -11.15
CA ASP A 27 -0.58 16.33 -10.08
C ASP A 27 -0.32 15.51 -8.81
N ALA A 28 -1.13 14.48 -8.55
CA ALA A 28 -0.92 13.57 -7.44
C ALA A 28 0.27 12.63 -7.68
N LEU A 29 0.44 12.14 -8.91
CA LEU A 29 1.62 11.35 -9.29
C LEU A 29 2.91 12.18 -9.18
N GLU A 30 2.90 13.46 -9.54
CA GLU A 30 4.04 14.35 -9.32
C GLU A 30 4.42 14.45 -7.82
N ARG A 31 3.43 14.57 -6.92
CA ARG A 31 3.71 14.57 -5.48
C ARG A 31 4.30 13.24 -4.99
N VAL A 32 3.80 12.11 -5.52
CA VAL A 32 4.36 10.79 -5.21
C VAL A 32 5.82 10.69 -5.65
N ARG A 33 6.16 11.13 -6.87
CA ARG A 33 7.53 11.14 -7.39
C ARG A 33 8.46 12.02 -6.55
N LEU A 34 8.01 13.21 -6.15
CA LEU A 34 8.79 14.10 -5.29
C LEU A 34 9.06 13.47 -3.90
N ALA A 35 8.05 12.83 -3.30
CA ALA A 35 8.22 12.13 -2.04
C ALA A 35 9.18 10.92 -2.18
N ARG A 36 9.08 10.20 -3.30
CA ARG A 36 9.97 9.08 -3.62
C ARG A 36 11.42 9.53 -3.78
N ALA A 37 11.67 10.63 -4.49
CA ALA A 37 13.01 11.20 -4.66
C ALA A 37 13.65 11.58 -3.32
N THR A 38 12.86 11.95 -2.31
CA THR A 38 13.35 12.20 -0.95
C THR A 38 13.84 10.90 -0.29
N VAL A 39 13.08 9.81 -0.41
CA VAL A 39 13.50 8.48 0.09
C VAL A 39 14.77 8.01 -0.61
N GLU A 40 14.87 8.16 -1.92
CA GLU A 40 16.06 7.79 -2.69
C GLU A 40 17.28 8.63 -2.31
N GLY A 41 17.07 9.93 -2.07
CA GLY A 41 18.11 10.82 -1.55
C GLY A 41 18.61 10.43 -0.16
N ILE A 42 17.75 9.88 0.71
CA ILE A 42 18.12 9.35 2.03
C ILE A 42 18.93 8.06 1.88
N ILE A 43 18.48 7.14 1.02
CA ILE A 43 19.19 5.86 0.78
C ILE A 43 20.60 6.11 0.21
N GLY A 44 20.76 7.14 -0.62
CA GLY A 44 22.07 7.54 -1.14
C GLY A 44 23.00 8.23 -0.12
N ARG A 45 22.52 8.50 1.10
CA ARG A 45 23.28 9.10 2.20
C ARG A 45 23.48 8.05 3.30
N ASP A 46 24.53 8.21 4.10
CA ASP A 46 24.82 7.32 5.24
C ASP A 46 23.95 7.61 6.49
N GLU A 47 22.77 8.19 6.30
CA GLU A 47 21.87 8.62 7.37
C GLU A 47 20.89 7.50 7.74
N VAL A 48 20.70 7.24 9.04
CA VAL A 48 19.79 6.18 9.54
C VAL A 48 18.38 6.74 9.67
N VAL A 49 17.44 6.23 8.88
CA VAL A 49 16.03 6.64 8.89
C VAL A 49 15.12 5.42 9.03
N TYR A 50 14.24 5.49 10.04
CA TYR A 50 13.33 4.40 10.41
C TYR A 50 12.47 3.93 9.23
N GLY A 51 12.45 2.61 9.01
CA GLY A 51 11.63 1.97 7.97
C GLY A 51 12.14 2.19 6.55
N ILE A 52 13.26 2.90 6.36
CA ILE A 52 13.96 3.06 5.08
C ILE A 52 15.23 2.20 5.06
N ASN A 53 16.12 2.34 6.05
CA ASN A 53 17.35 1.52 6.16
C ASN A 53 17.54 0.87 7.55
N THR A 54 16.46 0.81 8.33
CA THR A 54 16.38 0.05 9.59
C THR A 54 15.38 -1.09 9.47
N GLY A 55 15.45 -2.05 10.39
CA GLY A 55 14.36 -3.01 10.59
C GLY A 55 13.06 -2.37 11.11
N PHE A 56 12.00 -3.18 11.21
CA PHE A 56 10.67 -2.78 11.70
C PHE A 56 10.39 -3.37 13.09
N GLY A 57 9.51 -2.72 13.86
CA GLY A 57 9.09 -3.22 15.18
C GLY A 57 10.28 -3.39 16.14
N ALA A 58 10.51 -4.60 16.64
CA ALA A 58 11.62 -4.90 17.55
C ALA A 58 13.01 -4.64 16.93
N LEU A 59 13.11 -4.56 15.60
CA LEU A 59 14.36 -4.35 14.87
C LEU A 59 14.58 -2.88 14.45
N VAL A 60 13.83 -1.93 15.03
CA VAL A 60 13.90 -0.49 14.74
C VAL A 60 15.32 0.10 14.80
N ASN A 61 16.19 -0.44 15.66
CA ASN A 61 17.58 0.03 15.83
C ASN A 61 18.62 -0.81 15.05
N THR A 62 18.18 -1.75 14.21
CA THR A 62 19.08 -2.61 13.44
C THR A 62 19.23 -2.04 12.04
N ARG A 63 20.45 -1.64 11.67
CA ARG A 63 20.80 -1.21 10.32
C ARG A 63 20.74 -2.41 9.37
N ILE A 64 20.08 -2.24 8.23
CA ILE A 64 19.96 -3.26 7.19
C ILE A 64 20.86 -2.86 6.03
N ASP A 65 21.61 -3.82 5.48
CA ASP A 65 22.43 -3.57 4.30
C ASP A 65 21.53 -3.26 3.09
N SER A 66 21.97 -2.33 2.24
CA SER A 66 21.25 -1.98 1.00
C SER A 66 20.90 -3.19 0.12
N THR A 67 21.75 -4.21 0.11
CA THR A 67 21.56 -5.46 -0.64
C THR A 67 20.46 -6.35 -0.07
N ASP A 68 20.07 -6.13 1.19
CA ASP A 68 19.03 -6.89 1.89
C ASP A 68 17.66 -6.19 1.90
N LEU A 69 17.58 -4.93 1.47
CA LEU A 69 16.37 -4.12 1.57
C LEU A 69 15.20 -4.72 0.77
N GLU A 70 15.44 -5.22 -0.44
CA GLU A 70 14.40 -5.85 -1.27
C GLU A 70 13.82 -7.09 -0.57
N ARG A 71 14.71 -7.96 -0.09
CA ARG A 71 14.33 -9.17 0.66
C ARG A 71 13.60 -8.83 1.95
N LEU A 72 13.99 -7.76 2.63
CA LEU A 72 13.30 -7.27 3.82
C LEU A 72 11.86 -6.88 3.50
N GLN A 73 11.61 -6.13 2.42
CA GLN A 73 10.25 -5.73 2.03
C GLN A 73 9.38 -6.95 1.72
N LEU A 74 9.91 -7.92 0.97
CA LEU A 74 9.21 -9.17 0.65
C LEU A 74 8.84 -9.95 1.92
N ASN A 75 9.80 -10.13 2.83
CA ASN A 75 9.57 -10.82 4.09
C ASN A 75 8.60 -10.06 5.00
N LEU A 76 8.58 -8.71 4.94
CA LEU A 76 7.65 -7.90 5.71
C LEU A 76 6.21 -8.22 5.28
N ILE A 77 5.92 -8.17 3.98
CA ILE A 77 4.58 -8.49 3.45
C ILE A 77 4.17 -9.91 3.85
N ARG A 78 5.03 -10.91 3.61
CA ARG A 78 4.74 -12.32 3.94
C ARG A 78 4.50 -12.55 5.43
N SER A 79 5.35 -11.97 6.29
CA SER A 79 5.25 -12.15 7.75
C SER A 79 4.06 -11.42 8.36
N HIS A 80 3.53 -10.39 7.70
CA HIS A 80 2.40 -9.60 8.19
C HIS A 80 1.06 -10.06 7.63
N ALA A 81 1.02 -10.90 6.59
CA ALA A 81 -0.21 -11.51 6.05
C ALA A 81 -0.81 -12.59 6.97
N THR A 82 -1.09 -12.22 8.22
CA THR A 82 -1.54 -13.12 9.29
C THR A 82 -3.03 -13.01 9.59
N ALA A 83 -3.79 -12.27 8.77
CA ALA A 83 -5.23 -12.17 8.95
C ALA A 83 -5.91 -13.55 8.81
N VAL A 84 -6.96 -13.79 9.59
CA VAL A 84 -7.73 -15.03 9.66
C VAL A 84 -9.24 -14.78 9.64
N GLY A 85 -10.02 -15.86 9.63
CA GLY A 85 -11.48 -15.82 9.67
C GLY A 85 -12.11 -15.72 8.29
N THR A 86 -13.42 -15.45 8.26
CA THR A 86 -14.18 -15.34 7.01
C THR A 86 -13.58 -14.25 6.12
N PRO A 87 -13.37 -14.51 4.82
CA PRO A 87 -12.98 -13.48 3.87
C PRO A 87 -13.95 -12.29 3.88
N MET A 88 -13.39 -11.10 3.74
CA MET A 88 -14.16 -9.89 3.45
C MET A 88 -14.83 -10.02 2.08
N THR A 89 -15.93 -9.31 1.89
CA THR A 89 -16.64 -9.22 0.61
C THR A 89 -15.83 -8.41 -0.41
N ASP A 90 -16.10 -8.62 -1.70
CA ASP A 90 -15.44 -7.87 -2.78
C ASP A 90 -15.59 -6.35 -2.61
N VAL A 91 -16.77 -5.90 -2.17
CA VAL A 91 -17.03 -4.47 -1.95
C VAL A 91 -16.12 -3.92 -0.84
N GLU A 92 -15.95 -4.65 0.26
CA GLU A 92 -15.07 -4.25 1.37
C GLU A 92 -13.60 -4.20 0.94
N VAL A 93 -13.12 -5.23 0.24
CA VAL A 93 -11.72 -5.28 -0.22
C VAL A 93 -11.43 -4.20 -1.26
N ARG A 94 -12.33 -3.99 -2.22
CA ARG A 94 -12.18 -2.94 -3.23
C ARG A 94 -12.23 -1.55 -2.62
N ALA A 95 -13.08 -1.34 -1.61
CA ALA A 95 -13.08 -0.09 -0.85
C ALA A 95 -11.74 0.12 -0.13
N MET A 96 -11.21 -0.91 0.54
CA MET A 96 -9.89 -0.87 1.18
C MET A 96 -8.77 -0.52 0.18
N MET A 97 -8.76 -1.15 -0.99
CA MET A 97 -7.79 -0.87 -2.06
C MET A 97 -7.90 0.58 -2.54
N ALA A 98 -9.11 1.09 -2.77
CA ALA A 98 -9.35 2.45 -3.24
C ALA A 98 -8.93 3.51 -2.19
N VAL A 99 -9.26 3.29 -0.93
CA VAL A 99 -8.82 4.15 0.18
C VAL A 99 -7.31 4.14 0.31
N ARG A 100 -6.68 2.96 0.20
CA ARG A 100 -5.22 2.84 0.28
C ARG A 100 -4.53 3.56 -0.88
N LEU A 101 -5.00 3.36 -2.12
CA LEU A 101 -4.51 4.06 -3.29
C LEU A 101 -4.62 5.58 -3.13
N ASN A 102 -5.79 6.09 -2.73
CA ASN A 102 -5.98 7.51 -2.48
C ASN A 102 -5.04 8.02 -1.38
N SER A 103 -4.89 7.29 -0.27
CA SER A 103 -3.97 7.68 0.81
C SER A 103 -2.52 7.80 0.34
N LEU A 104 -2.04 6.88 -0.51
CA LEU A 104 -0.68 6.93 -1.06
C LEU A 104 -0.49 8.14 -2.01
N LEU A 105 -1.52 8.50 -2.78
CA LEU A 105 -1.54 9.67 -3.68
C LEU A 105 -1.48 11.02 -2.94
N ALA A 106 -1.62 11.03 -1.61
CA ALA A 106 -1.37 12.24 -0.82
C ALA A 106 0.09 12.72 -0.95
N GLY A 107 1.03 11.82 -1.27
CA GLY A 107 2.44 12.15 -1.53
C GLY A 107 3.30 12.28 -0.27
N HIS A 108 3.00 11.51 0.77
CA HIS A 108 3.77 11.52 2.03
C HIS A 108 4.39 10.16 2.37
N SER A 109 4.18 9.13 1.54
CA SER A 109 4.58 7.75 1.86
C SER A 109 5.90 7.30 1.23
N GLY A 110 6.43 8.04 0.24
CA GLY A 110 7.66 7.66 -0.46
C GLY A 110 7.58 6.34 -1.25
N VAL A 111 6.36 5.88 -1.54
CA VAL A 111 6.12 4.68 -2.36
C VAL A 111 6.53 4.95 -3.81
N HIS A 112 6.96 3.90 -4.52
CA HIS A 112 7.14 3.97 -5.97
C HIS A 112 5.78 4.11 -6.68
N GLU A 113 5.77 4.53 -7.95
CA GLU A 113 4.52 4.67 -8.70
C GLU A 113 3.92 3.33 -9.16
N ASP A 114 4.74 2.30 -9.38
CA ASP A 114 4.27 1.02 -9.92
C ASP A 114 3.17 0.36 -9.06
N PRO A 115 3.28 0.26 -7.72
CA PRO A 115 2.20 -0.31 -6.91
C PRO A 115 0.88 0.48 -7.01
N LEU A 116 0.94 1.78 -7.31
CA LEU A 116 -0.27 2.60 -7.53
C LEU A 116 -0.92 2.24 -8.85
N GLN A 117 -0.12 2.08 -9.91
CA GLN A 117 -0.61 1.65 -11.22
C GLN A 117 -1.20 0.24 -11.16
N GLN A 118 -0.53 -0.69 -10.47
CA GLN A 118 -1.06 -2.05 -10.26
C GLN A 118 -2.39 -2.02 -9.48
N LEU A 119 -2.52 -1.21 -8.43
CA LEU A 119 -3.80 -1.06 -7.71
C LEU A 119 -4.92 -0.52 -8.61
N VAL A 120 -4.62 0.46 -9.47
CA VAL A 120 -5.55 0.97 -10.49
C VAL A 120 -5.98 -0.16 -11.43
N GLU A 121 -5.04 -0.95 -11.93
CA GLU A 121 -5.32 -2.07 -12.83
C GLU A 121 -6.19 -3.14 -12.17
N LEU A 122 -5.88 -3.56 -10.93
CA LEU A 122 -6.71 -4.53 -10.21
C LEU A 122 -8.13 -4.00 -10.00
N LEU A 123 -8.27 -2.73 -9.59
CA LEU A 123 -9.57 -2.10 -9.39
C LEU A 123 -10.39 -2.05 -10.69
N ASN A 124 -9.77 -1.67 -11.81
CA ASN A 124 -10.45 -1.52 -13.10
C ASN A 124 -10.78 -2.86 -13.77
N HIS A 125 -9.91 -3.87 -13.63
CA HIS A 125 -10.16 -5.21 -14.17
C HIS A 125 -11.06 -6.07 -13.28
N GLY A 126 -11.42 -5.59 -12.09
CA GLY A 126 -12.28 -6.33 -11.16
C GLY A 126 -11.57 -7.52 -10.50
N ILE A 127 -10.24 -7.42 -10.33
CA ILE A 127 -9.45 -8.42 -9.62
C ILE A 127 -9.42 -8.02 -8.15
N THR A 128 -9.96 -8.88 -7.29
CA THR A 128 -10.10 -8.63 -5.85
C THR A 128 -9.32 -9.69 -5.08
N PRO A 129 -8.28 -9.30 -4.31
CA PRO A 129 -7.56 -10.24 -3.44
C PRO A 129 -8.46 -10.85 -2.36
N VAL A 130 -8.18 -12.08 -1.95
CA VAL A 130 -8.86 -12.70 -0.80
C VAL A 130 -8.25 -12.14 0.48
N VAL A 131 -9.05 -11.43 1.28
CA VAL A 131 -8.58 -10.80 2.52
C VAL A 131 -9.40 -11.32 3.70
N PRO A 132 -8.82 -12.10 4.62
CA PRO A 132 -9.51 -12.51 5.85
C PRO A 132 -9.83 -11.33 6.77
N ARG A 133 -10.98 -11.38 7.45
CA ARG A 133 -11.53 -10.21 8.18
C ARG A 133 -10.87 -9.89 9.53
N LEU A 134 -10.24 -10.85 10.20
CA LEU A 134 -9.72 -10.68 11.57
C LEU A 134 -8.19 -10.65 11.59
N GLY A 135 -7.59 -9.82 12.45
CA GLY A 135 -6.14 -9.81 12.67
C GLY A 135 -5.52 -8.42 12.81
N SER A 136 -6.22 -7.36 12.38
CA SER A 136 -5.81 -5.99 12.66
C SER A 136 -6.10 -5.62 14.12
N LEU A 137 -5.18 -4.85 14.73
CA LEU A 137 -5.36 -4.20 16.04
C LEU A 137 -5.73 -2.72 15.92
N GLY A 138 -5.75 -2.15 14.70
CA GLY A 138 -6.05 -0.74 14.44
C GLY A 138 -5.05 0.27 15.01
N ALA A 139 -4.02 -0.15 15.76
CA ALA A 139 -3.10 0.75 16.45
C ALA A 139 -2.02 1.38 15.54
N SER A 140 -1.54 0.64 14.55
CA SER A 140 -0.48 1.05 13.61
C SER A 140 -0.94 0.96 12.15
N GLY A 141 -2.26 0.97 11.93
CA GLY A 141 -2.92 0.68 10.67
C GLY A 141 -3.29 -0.80 10.51
N ASP A 142 -4.03 -1.09 9.45
CA ASP A 142 -4.56 -2.43 9.16
C ASP A 142 -3.53 -3.33 8.48
N LEU A 143 -2.38 -3.54 9.14
CA LEU A 143 -1.23 -4.24 8.59
C LEU A 143 -1.58 -5.63 8.05
N ALA A 144 -2.32 -6.43 8.83
CA ALA A 144 -2.64 -7.80 8.46
C ALA A 144 -3.47 -7.89 7.15
N PRO A 145 -4.64 -7.24 7.03
CA PRO A 145 -5.41 -7.29 5.79
C PRO A 145 -4.73 -6.55 4.62
N LEU A 146 -4.03 -5.44 4.85
CA LEU A 146 -3.31 -4.74 3.77
C LEU A 146 -2.13 -5.57 3.24
N SER A 147 -1.54 -6.45 4.05
CA SER A 147 -0.49 -7.36 3.60
C SER A 147 -1.03 -8.42 2.64
N HIS A 148 -2.27 -8.90 2.84
CA HIS A 148 -2.94 -9.78 1.87
C HIS A 148 -3.18 -9.08 0.52
N VAL A 149 -3.54 -7.80 0.52
CA VAL A 149 -3.61 -7.00 -0.73
C VAL A 149 -2.23 -6.88 -1.38
N ALA A 150 -1.19 -6.62 -0.59
CA ALA A 150 0.18 -6.47 -1.09
C ALA A 150 0.76 -7.79 -1.65
N LEU A 151 0.40 -8.95 -1.08
CA LEU A 151 0.76 -10.26 -1.65
C LEU A 151 0.27 -10.37 -3.10
N ALA A 152 -0.98 -9.98 -3.37
CA ALA A 152 -1.53 -10.04 -4.72
C ALA A 152 -0.77 -9.15 -5.72
N LEU A 153 -0.22 -8.01 -5.28
CA LEU A 153 0.58 -7.12 -6.13
C LEU A 153 1.93 -7.73 -6.55
N ILE A 154 2.46 -8.66 -5.75
CA ILE A 154 3.72 -9.37 -6.03
C ILE A 154 3.51 -10.78 -6.61
N GLY A 155 2.26 -11.14 -6.95
CA GLY A 155 1.92 -12.44 -7.52
C GLY A 155 1.83 -13.58 -6.51
N GLU A 156 1.61 -13.27 -5.23
CA GLU A 156 1.38 -14.22 -4.16
C GLU A 156 -0.06 -14.08 -3.61
N GLY A 157 -0.52 -15.10 -2.87
CA GLY A 157 -1.85 -15.10 -2.22
C GLY A 157 -2.98 -15.68 -3.05
#